data_AF-A0A1C4FGR6-F1
#
_entry.id   AF-A0A1C4FGR6-F1
#
_cell.length_a   1.000
_cell.length_b   1.000
_cell.length_c   1.000
_cell.angle_alpha   90.00
_cell.angle_beta   90.00
_cell.angle_gamma   90.00
#
_symmetry.space_group_name_H-M   'P 1'
#
loop_
_entity.id
_entity.type
_entity.pdbx_description
1 polymer ?
#
loop_
_entity_poly.entity_id
_entity_poly.type
_entity_poly.pdbx_seq_one_letter_code
_entity_poly.pdbx_strand_id
1 'polypeptide(L)'
;MKYSPRSKRLNGINVYMTNTPTDIVPMGQVHDWYSLRWQIEILFKTWKSFFQIHQCKKIKPERWECHLYGQLIAILLCSSVMFQMRQLLLMKKKRELSEYKAIYMIKDYFFLLFQAIQKDTQELSRVLLHLFNLLQQNGRKSHRYEKKTVFDILGVVYNCTMSDNQAA
;
A
#
# COMPACT_ATOMS: atom_id res chain seq x y z
N MET A 1 6.81 -0.63 -34.36
CA MET A 1 5.49 -0.13 -34.81
C MET A 1 5.49 1.40 -34.83
N LYS A 2 5.22 2.05 -35.98
CA LYS A 2 5.03 3.51 -36.05
C LYS A 2 3.54 3.82 -35.88
N TYR A 3 3.16 4.45 -34.77
CA TYR A 3 1.77 4.86 -34.52
C TYR A 3 1.34 6.02 -35.42
N SER A 4 0.10 5.98 -35.90
CA SER A 4 -0.49 7.09 -36.67
C SER A 4 -0.61 8.36 -35.82
N PRO A 5 -0.59 9.57 -36.42
CA PRO A 5 -0.81 10.83 -35.70
C PRO A 5 -2.13 10.85 -34.93
N ARG A 6 -3.19 10.24 -35.50
CA ARG A 6 -4.50 10.09 -34.86
C ARG A 6 -4.43 9.24 -33.59
N SER A 7 -3.75 8.09 -33.65
CA SER A 7 -3.57 7.21 -32.48
C SER A 7 -2.81 7.89 -31.35
N LYS A 8 -1.79 8.72 -31.68
CA LYS A 8 -1.05 9.49 -30.67
C LYS A 8 -1.93 10.53 -29.97
N ARG A 9 -2.82 11.21 -30.71
CA ARG A 9 -3.77 12.18 -30.13
C ARG A 9 -4.78 11.50 -29.19
N LEU A 10 -5.29 10.33 -29.58
CA LEU A 10 -6.27 9.59 -28.78
C LEU A 10 -5.66 9.06 -27.47
N ASN A 11 -4.38 8.69 -27.46
CA ASN A 11 -3.70 8.23 -26.23
C ASN A 11 -3.60 9.31 -25.13
N GLY A 12 -3.79 10.59 -25.46
CA GLY A 12 -3.80 11.67 -24.47
C GLY A 12 -5.17 11.91 -23.82
N ILE A 13 -6.23 11.24 -24.30
CA ILE A 13 -7.61 11.45 -23.83
C ILE A 13 -7.97 10.34 -22.85
N ASN A 14 -8.34 10.73 -21.63
CA ASN A 14 -8.93 9.83 -20.64
C ASN A 14 -10.43 10.09 -20.57
N VAL A 15 -11.25 9.06 -20.76
CA VAL A 15 -12.71 9.13 -20.63
C VAL A 15 -13.13 8.36 -19.39
N TYR A 16 -13.88 9.03 -18.50
CA TYR A 16 -14.43 8.43 -17.30
C TYR A 16 -15.95 8.33 -17.45
N MET A 17 -16.49 7.16 -17.12
CA MET A 17 -17.93 6.91 -17.05
C MET A 17 -18.26 6.56 -15.61
N THR A 18 -19.25 7.23 -15.03
CA THR A 18 -19.67 7.00 -13.65
C THR A 18 -21.18 7.09 -13.54
N ASN A 19 -21.75 6.27 -12.66
CA ASN A 19 -23.14 6.36 -12.22
C ASN A 19 -23.31 7.29 -11.01
N THR A 20 -22.20 7.85 -10.48
CA THR A 20 -22.23 8.76 -9.34
C THR A 20 -22.74 10.13 -9.78
N PRO A 21 -23.76 10.66 -9.11
CA PRO A 21 -24.29 11.97 -9.44
C PRO A 21 -23.30 13.09 -9.01
N THR A 22 -23.40 14.24 -9.67
CA THR A 22 -22.43 15.35 -9.56
C THR A 22 -22.46 16.08 -8.22
N ASP A 23 -23.54 15.91 -7.46
CA ASP A 23 -23.70 16.36 -6.08
C ASP A 23 -22.80 15.59 -5.09
N ILE A 24 -22.56 14.30 -5.33
CA ILE A 24 -21.67 13.48 -4.50
C ILE A 24 -20.21 13.65 -4.95
N VAL A 25 -19.94 13.54 -6.25
CA VAL A 25 -18.58 13.71 -6.80
C VAL A 25 -18.60 14.77 -7.90
N PRO A 26 -18.07 15.97 -7.63
CA PRO A 26 -17.94 17.00 -8.64
C PRO A 26 -17.05 16.54 -9.81
N MET A 27 -17.39 16.99 -11.02
CA MET A 27 -16.69 16.57 -12.25
C MET A 27 -15.16 16.75 -12.18
N GLY A 28 -14.70 17.82 -11.53
CA GLY A 28 -13.27 18.11 -11.35
C GLY A 28 -12.51 17.10 -10.47
N GLN A 29 -13.21 16.31 -9.65
CA GLN A 29 -12.61 15.33 -8.74
C GLN A 29 -12.68 13.89 -9.25
N VAL A 30 -13.46 13.61 -10.30
CA VAL A 30 -13.65 12.25 -10.85
C VAL A 30 -12.31 11.58 -11.17
N HIS A 31 -11.36 12.35 -11.72
CA HIS A 31 -10.02 11.84 -12.00
C HIS A 31 -9.26 11.43 -10.73
N ASP A 32 -9.29 12.27 -9.69
CA ASP A 32 -8.60 12.00 -8.43
C ASP A 32 -9.17 10.74 -7.76
N TRP A 33 -10.50 10.61 -7.71
CA TRP A 33 -11.17 9.41 -7.20
C TRP A 33 -10.81 8.16 -8.01
N TYR A 34 -10.85 8.24 -9.34
CA TYR A 34 -10.48 7.11 -10.18
C TYR A 34 -9.00 6.73 -10.03
N SER A 35 -8.12 7.69 -9.73
CA SER A 35 -6.70 7.43 -9.49
C SER A 35 -6.46 6.52 -8.27
N LEU A 36 -7.38 6.51 -7.28
CA LEU A 36 -7.31 5.60 -6.13
C LEU A 36 -7.39 4.13 -6.51
N ARG A 37 -7.94 3.79 -7.69
CA ARG A 37 -7.93 2.42 -8.22
C ARG A 37 -6.51 1.82 -8.23
N TRP A 38 -5.48 2.65 -8.40
CA TRP A 38 -4.09 2.20 -8.35
C TRP A 38 -3.69 1.54 -7.01
N GLN A 39 -4.40 1.77 -5.91
CA GLN A 39 -4.14 1.08 -4.65
C GLN A 39 -4.25 -0.44 -4.78
N ILE A 40 -5.22 -0.94 -5.55
CA ILE A 40 -5.36 -2.38 -5.76
C ILE A 40 -4.19 -2.94 -6.57
N GLU A 41 -3.63 -2.16 -7.50
CA GLU A 41 -2.43 -2.55 -8.25
C GLU A 41 -1.20 -2.59 -7.35
N ILE A 42 -1.04 -1.64 -6.41
CA ILE A 42 0.04 -1.67 -5.42
C ILE A 42 -0.08 -2.91 -4.54
N LEU A 43 -1.30 -3.26 -4.11
CA LEU A 43 -1.56 -4.45 -3.32
C LEU A 43 -1.22 -5.73 -4.10
N PHE A 44 -1.69 -5.90 -5.33
CA PHE A 44 -1.30 -7.06 -6.14
C PHE A 44 0.19 -7.08 -6.48
N LYS A 45 0.81 -5.91 -6.67
CA LYS A 45 2.25 -5.80 -6.90
C LYS A 45 3.03 -6.27 -5.68
N THR A 46 2.66 -5.86 -4.48
CA THR A 46 3.31 -6.36 -3.25
C THR A 46 3.15 -7.86 -3.09
N TRP A 47 1.97 -8.42 -3.36
CA TRP A 47 1.73 -9.86 -3.29
C TRP A 47 2.61 -10.63 -4.28
N LYS A 48 2.68 -10.17 -5.54
CA LYS A 48 3.51 -10.80 -6.56
C LYS A 48 5.00 -10.66 -6.24
N SER A 49 5.47 -9.47 -5.87
CA SER A 49 6.89 -9.21 -5.65
C SER A 49 7.44 -9.86 -4.38
N PHE A 50 6.70 -9.80 -3.27
CA PHE A 50 7.21 -10.23 -1.97
C PHE A 50 6.75 -11.63 -1.57
N PHE A 51 5.54 -12.03 -1.96
CA PHE A 51 5.01 -13.36 -1.61
C PHE A 51 5.07 -14.34 -2.78
N GLN A 52 5.45 -13.87 -3.98
CA GLN A 52 5.66 -14.73 -5.15
C GLN A 52 4.44 -15.60 -5.50
N ILE A 53 3.22 -15.11 -5.20
CA ILE A 53 1.96 -15.87 -5.39
C ILE A 53 1.71 -16.29 -6.85
N HIS A 54 2.36 -15.62 -7.81
CA HIS A 54 2.28 -15.94 -9.23
C HIS A 54 3.22 -17.09 -9.65
N GLN A 55 4.19 -17.46 -8.81
CA GLN A 55 5.14 -18.51 -9.12
C GLN A 55 4.53 -19.88 -8.82
N CYS A 56 4.04 -20.53 -9.87
CA CYS A 56 3.53 -21.89 -9.79
C CYS A 56 4.64 -22.88 -10.09
N LYS A 57 5.03 -23.69 -9.09
CA LYS A 57 5.90 -24.85 -9.31
C LYS A 57 5.06 -26.03 -9.77
N LYS A 58 5.58 -26.83 -10.70
CA LYS A 58 4.96 -28.12 -11.07
C LYS A 58 5.16 -29.12 -9.93
N ILE A 59 4.15 -29.28 -9.09
CA ILE A 59 4.10 -30.22 -7.96
C ILE A 59 2.72 -30.88 -7.89
N LYS A 60 2.57 -31.90 -7.05
CA LYS A 60 1.27 -32.53 -6.78
C LYS A 60 0.23 -31.48 -6.32
N PRO A 61 -1.04 -31.59 -6.74
CA PRO A 61 -2.05 -30.57 -6.47
C PRO A 61 -2.23 -30.30 -4.97
N GLU A 62 -2.19 -31.33 -4.13
CA GLU A 62 -2.39 -31.19 -2.68
C GLU A 62 -1.26 -30.37 -2.02
N ARG A 63 -0.02 -30.56 -2.49
CA ARG A 63 1.13 -29.76 -2.02
C ARG A 63 1.05 -28.33 -2.52
N TRP A 64 0.55 -28.13 -3.74
CA TRP A 64 0.34 -26.81 -4.31
C TRP A 64 -0.73 -26.04 -3.53
N GLU A 65 -1.86 -26.66 -3.23
CA GLU A 65 -2.93 -26.07 -2.43
C GLU A 65 -2.45 -25.68 -1.04
N CYS A 66 -1.74 -26.59 -0.35
CA CYS A 66 -1.16 -26.30 0.97
C CYS A 66 -0.19 -25.11 0.91
N HIS A 67 0.67 -25.04 -0.12
CA HIS A 67 1.57 -23.92 -0.30
C HIS A 67 0.82 -22.60 -0.57
N LEU A 68 -0.21 -22.63 -1.40
CA LEU A 68 -1.05 -21.48 -1.71
C LEU A 68 -1.74 -20.95 -0.44
N TYR A 69 -2.38 -21.84 0.34
CA TYR A 69 -3.02 -21.44 1.61
C TYR A 69 -2.00 -20.84 2.58
N GLY A 70 -0.82 -21.43 2.71
CA GLY A 70 0.26 -20.87 3.54
C GLY A 70 0.68 -19.46 3.09
N GLN A 71 0.81 -19.24 1.78
CA GLN A 71 1.10 -17.91 1.22
C GLN A 71 -0.03 -16.91 1.49
N LEU A 72 -1.29 -17.32 1.32
CA LEU A 72 -2.46 -16.47 1.59
C LEU A 72 -2.54 -16.07 3.06
N ILE A 73 -2.27 -17.00 3.99
CA ILE A 73 -2.22 -16.72 5.43
C ILE A 73 -1.07 -15.74 5.73
N ALA A 74 0.11 -15.94 5.15
CA ALA A 74 1.24 -15.03 5.35
C ALA A 74 0.94 -13.61 4.83
N ILE A 75 0.31 -13.50 3.66
CA ILE A 75 -0.18 -12.24 3.10
C ILE A 75 -1.16 -11.57 4.06
N LEU A 76 -2.17 -12.31 4.52
CA LEU A 76 -3.20 -11.79 5.42
C LEU A 76 -2.59 -11.24 6.71
N LEU A 77 -1.69 -11.98 7.34
CA LEU A 77 -1.02 -11.57 8.57
C LEU A 77 -0.15 -10.32 8.35
N CYS A 78 0.69 -10.30 7.31
CA CYS A 78 1.53 -9.15 7.01
C CYS A 78 0.70 -7.90 6.67
N SER A 79 -0.37 -8.06 5.88
CA SER A 79 -1.29 -6.97 5.55
C SER A 79 -2.01 -6.45 6.79
N SER A 80 -2.47 -7.34 7.68
CA SER A 80 -3.15 -6.95 8.93
C SER A 80 -2.23 -6.13 9.82
N VAL A 81 -0.99 -6.58 10.02
CA VAL A 81 0.02 -5.83 10.79
C VAL A 81 0.31 -4.49 10.12
N MET A 82 0.45 -4.45 8.80
CA MET A 82 0.69 -3.20 8.06
C MET A 82 -0.44 -2.19 8.27
N PHE A 83 -1.70 -2.60 8.13
CA PHE A 83 -2.84 -1.73 8.34
C PHE A 83 -2.89 -1.19 9.77
N GLN A 84 -2.66 -2.03 10.78
CA GLN A 84 -2.61 -1.60 12.18
C GLN A 84 -1.48 -0.59 12.43
N MET A 85 -0.26 -0.88 11.93
CA MET A 85 0.88 0.03 12.07
C MET A 85 0.64 1.37 11.36
N ARG A 86 0.02 1.36 10.17
CA ARG A 86 -0.37 2.58 9.45
C ARG A 86 -1.35 3.43 10.25
N GLN A 87 -2.40 2.80 10.81
CA GLN A 87 -3.38 3.51 11.64
C GLN A 87 -2.72 4.11 12.88
N LEU A 88 -1.88 3.35 13.58
CA LEU A 88 -1.15 3.84 14.75
C LEU A 88 -0.21 5.01 14.42
N LEU A 89 0.50 4.95 13.29
CA LEU A 89 1.37 6.05 12.84
C LEU A 89 0.59 7.29 12.45
N LEU A 90 -0.57 7.12 11.82
CA LEU A 90 -1.46 8.23 11.49
C LEU A 90 -2.01 8.88 12.76
N MET A 91 -2.51 8.09 13.72
CA MET A 91 -3.07 8.62 14.97
C MET A 91 -2.02 9.31 15.84
N LYS A 92 -0.86 8.67 16.06
CA LYS A 92 0.16 9.15 17.02
C LYS A 92 1.12 10.19 16.43
N LYS A 93 1.43 10.08 15.14
CA LYS A 93 2.49 10.90 14.50
C LYS A 93 2.00 11.69 13.31
N LYS A 94 0.73 11.53 12.90
CA LYS A 94 0.16 12.17 11.70
C LYS A 94 1.03 11.90 10.48
N ARG A 95 1.50 10.66 10.28
CA ARG A 95 2.36 10.30 9.14
C ARG A 95 1.70 9.28 8.23
N GLU A 96 1.86 9.45 6.93
CA GLU A 96 1.49 8.44 5.94
C GLU A 96 2.59 7.38 5.78
N LEU A 97 2.20 6.12 5.96
CA LEU A 97 3.05 4.96 5.75
C LEU A 97 2.91 4.44 4.31
N SER A 98 4.03 4.13 3.66
CA SER A 98 4.06 3.47 2.36
C SER A 98 3.74 1.99 2.50
N GLU A 99 2.60 1.56 1.97
CA GLU A 99 2.15 0.15 1.99
C GLU A 99 3.24 -0.81 1.46
N TYR A 100 3.85 -0.46 0.32
CA TYR A 100 4.88 -1.29 -0.31
C TYR A 100 6.12 -1.45 0.59
N LYS A 101 6.64 -0.35 1.16
CA LYS A 101 7.81 -0.42 2.05
C LYS A 101 7.48 -1.11 3.38
N ALA A 102 6.29 -0.86 3.90
CA ALA A 102 5.84 -1.44 5.17
C ALA A 102 5.71 -2.95 5.06
N ILE A 103 5.04 -3.47 4.02
CA ILE A 103 4.91 -4.92 3.80
C ILE A 103 6.28 -5.56 3.64
N TYR A 104 7.20 -4.94 2.92
CA TYR A 104 8.57 -5.42 2.79
C TYR A 104 9.26 -5.60 4.16
N MET A 105 9.25 -4.54 4.98
CA MET A 105 9.85 -4.59 6.32
C MET A 105 9.13 -5.60 7.24
N ILE A 106 7.80 -5.65 7.22
CA ILE A 106 7.02 -6.58 8.06
C ILE A 106 7.28 -8.03 7.66
N LYS A 107 7.42 -8.31 6.37
CA LYS A 107 7.74 -9.65 5.86
C LYS A 107 9.09 -10.14 6.40
N ASP A 108 10.10 -9.28 6.46
CA ASP A 108 11.41 -9.65 7.02
C ASP A 108 11.31 -9.97 8.52
N TYR A 109 10.38 -9.32 9.22
CA TYR A 109 10.08 -9.56 10.64
C TYR A 109 9.15 -10.75 10.89
N PHE A 110 8.62 -11.39 9.85
CA PHE A 110 7.57 -12.40 9.98
C PHE A 110 8.01 -13.60 10.85
N PHE A 111 9.24 -14.06 10.67
CA PHE A 111 9.79 -15.16 11.48
C PHE A 111 9.97 -14.77 12.95
N LEU A 112 10.45 -13.54 13.23
CA LEU A 112 10.60 -13.03 14.59
C LEU A 112 9.25 -12.88 15.29
N LEU A 113 8.22 -12.41 14.57
CA LEU A 113 6.86 -12.35 15.09
C LEU A 113 6.33 -13.74 15.45
N PHE A 114 6.55 -14.73 14.58
CA PHE A 114 6.15 -16.11 14.86
C PHE A 114 6.84 -16.68 16.10
N GLN A 115 8.15 -16.48 16.25
CA GLN A 115 8.89 -16.90 17.44
C GLN A 115 8.41 -16.19 18.71
N ALA A 116 8.10 -14.90 18.63
CA ALA A 116 7.64 -14.13 19.77
C ALA A 116 6.25 -14.60 20.25
N ILE A 117 5.34 -14.93 19.32
CA ILE A 117 4.01 -15.48 19.65
C ILE A 117 4.13 -16.78 20.44
N GLN A 118 5.12 -17.62 20.15
CA GLN A 118 5.31 -18.90 20.83
C GLN A 118 5.89 -18.77 22.25
N LYS A 119 6.56 -17.66 22.57
CA LYS A 119 7.22 -17.46 23.86
C LYS A 119 6.27 -16.84 24.88
N ASP A 120 5.97 -15.55 24.71
CA ASP A 120 5.09 -14.81 25.61
C ASP A 120 4.58 -13.52 24.95
N THR A 121 3.61 -12.88 25.60
CA THR A 121 3.02 -11.61 25.12
C THR A 121 3.95 -10.41 25.26
N GLN A 122 4.93 -10.46 26.16
CA GLN A 122 5.87 -9.36 26.42
C GLN A 122 6.89 -9.24 25.28
N GLU A 123 7.49 -10.35 24.87
CA GLU A 123 8.38 -10.46 23.72
C GLU A 123 7.68 -10.05 22.43
N LEU A 124 6.42 -10.48 22.24
CA LEU A 124 5.63 -10.03 21.10
C LEU A 124 5.48 -8.50 21.11
N SER A 125 5.17 -7.91 22.26
CA SER A 125 5.06 -6.45 22.38
C SER A 125 6.39 -5.75 22.07
N ARG A 126 7.52 -6.29 22.52
CA ARG A 126 8.86 -5.76 22.25
C ARG A 126 9.17 -5.77 20.76
N VAL A 127 8.93 -6.89 20.07
CA VAL A 127 9.15 -7.02 18.63
C VAL A 127 8.25 -6.04 17.86
N LEU A 128 6.97 -5.94 18.24
CA LEU A 128 6.03 -5.01 17.60
C LEU A 128 6.41 -3.54 17.82
N LEU A 129 6.88 -3.17 19.00
CA LEU A 129 7.38 -1.82 19.29
C LEU A 129 8.64 -1.49 18.48
N HIS A 130 9.56 -2.45 18.36
CA HIS A 130 10.75 -2.28 17.53
C HIS A 130 10.38 -2.11 16.05
N LEU A 131 9.50 -2.96 15.55
CA LEU A 131 8.96 -2.86 14.19
C LEU A 131 8.27 -1.51 13.95
N PHE A 132 7.46 -1.02 14.90
CA PHE A 132 6.82 0.28 14.82
C PHE A 132 7.86 1.41 14.68
N ASN A 133 8.93 1.40 15.47
CA ASN A 133 9.99 2.41 15.41
C ASN A 133 10.72 2.38 14.06
N LEU A 134 11.00 1.19 13.51
CA LEU A 134 11.60 1.06 12.18
C LEU A 134 10.68 1.56 11.07
N LEU A 135 9.40 1.20 11.12
CA LEU A 135 8.40 1.69 10.17
C LEU A 135 8.26 3.22 10.26
N GLN A 136 8.35 3.79 11.46
CA GLN A 136 8.31 5.24 11.66
C GLN A 136 9.48 5.96 10.99
N GLN A 137 10.68 5.38 11.03
CA GLN A 137 11.90 5.96 10.46
C GLN A 137 11.97 5.77 8.94
N ASN A 138 11.71 4.55 8.47
CA ASN A 138 12.04 4.13 7.09
C ASN A 138 10.80 3.98 6.18
N GLY A 139 9.62 3.83 6.77
CA GLY A 139 8.38 3.48 6.07
C GLY A 139 7.62 4.66 5.47
N ARG A 140 8.11 5.90 5.62
CA ARG A 140 7.41 7.10 5.17
C ARG A 140 7.06 7.04 3.67
N LYS A 141 5.84 7.46 3.32
CA LYS A 141 5.41 7.66 1.93
C LYS A 141 6.20 8.79 1.29
N SER A 142 6.70 8.55 0.08
CA SER A 142 7.33 9.57 -0.74
C SER A 142 6.28 10.42 -1.44
N HIS A 143 6.39 11.74 -1.36
CA HIS A 143 5.60 12.67 -2.16
C HIS A 143 6.32 12.97 -3.46
N ARG A 144 5.60 12.93 -4.58
CA ARG A 144 6.11 13.36 -5.88
C ARG A 144 5.51 14.73 -6.20
N TYR A 145 6.30 15.58 -6.85
CA TYR A 145 5.86 16.90 -7.28
C TYR A 145 4.55 16.80 -8.09
N GLU A 146 3.58 17.66 -7.75
CA GLU A 146 2.24 17.73 -8.35
C GLU A 146 1.37 16.46 -8.27
N LYS A 147 1.77 15.44 -7.50
CA LYS A 147 0.98 14.21 -7.34
C LYS A 147 0.38 14.12 -5.95
N LYS A 148 -0.95 14.13 -5.92
CA LYS A 148 -1.75 13.84 -4.72
C LYS A 148 -1.52 12.40 -4.27
N THR A 149 -1.38 12.21 -2.96
CA THR A 149 -1.39 10.90 -2.31
C THR A 149 -2.82 10.46 -2.04
N VAL A 150 -2.97 9.22 -1.55
CA VAL A 150 -4.27 8.70 -1.12
C VAL A 150 -4.86 9.55 0.00
N PHE A 151 -4.02 9.97 0.95
CA PHE A 151 -4.47 10.81 2.05
C PHE A 151 -4.88 12.21 1.59
N ASP A 152 -4.21 12.77 0.59
CA ASP A 152 -4.61 14.05 -0.03
C ASP A 152 -5.96 13.96 -0.73
N ILE A 153 -6.21 12.87 -1.48
CA ILE A 153 -7.48 12.67 -2.19
C ILE A 153 -8.62 12.43 -1.21
N LEU A 154 -8.37 11.68 -0.13
CA LEU A 154 -9.38 11.37 0.90
C LEU A 154 -9.54 12.46 1.96
N GLY A 155 -8.79 13.57 1.88
CA GLY A 155 -8.86 14.66 2.85
C GLY A 155 -8.43 14.29 4.27
N VAL A 156 -7.56 13.27 4.41
CA VAL A 156 -7.05 12.85 5.72
C VAL A 156 -6.04 13.88 6.22
N VAL A 157 -6.15 14.32 7.48
CA VAL A 157 -5.19 15.26 8.08
C VAL A 157 -3.92 14.53 8.52
N TYR A 158 -2.80 14.85 7.87
CA TYR A 158 -1.48 14.33 8.23
C TYR A 158 -0.39 15.40 8.00
N ASN A 159 0.76 15.23 8.65
CA ASN A 159 1.94 16.06 8.49
C ASN A 159 2.58 15.75 7.13
N CYS A 160 2.13 16.44 6.10
CA CYS A 160 2.91 16.57 4.89
C CYS A 160 4.06 17.54 5.22
N THR A 161 5.31 17.12 5.05
CA THR A 161 6.40 18.10 4.95
C THR A 161 6.27 18.69 3.54
N MET A 162 5.28 19.55 3.34
CA MET A 162 5.45 20.62 2.39
C MET A 162 6.63 21.41 2.98
N SER A 163 7.76 21.47 2.28
CA SER A 163 8.64 22.61 2.46
C SER A 163 7.75 23.84 2.38
N ASP A 164 7.84 24.69 3.40
CA ASP A 164 7.25 26.02 3.37
C ASP A 164 7.61 26.67 2.03
N ASN A 165 6.67 26.69 1.09
CA ASN A 165 6.63 27.79 0.14
C ASN A 165 6.04 28.96 0.92
N GLN A 166 6.85 29.51 1.83
CA GLN A 166 6.76 30.94 2.12
C GLN A 166 7.20 31.64 0.84
N ALA A 167 6.25 31.80 -0.08
CA ALA A 167 6.31 32.86 -1.06
C ALA A 167 6.13 34.16 -0.27
N ALA A 168 7.25 34.80 0.04
CA ALA A 168 7.35 36.23 0.27
C ALA A 168 7.82 36.89 -1.02
#